data_AF-A0A2E8HA24-F1
#
_entry.id   AF-A0A2E8HA24-F1
#
_cell.length_a   1.000
_cell.length_b   1.000
_cell.length_c   1.000
_cell.angle_alpha   90.00
_cell.angle_beta   90.00
_cell.angle_gamma   90.00
#
_symmetry.space_group_name_H-M   'P 1'
#
loop_
_entity.id
_entity.type
_entity.pdbx_description
1 polymer ?
#
loop_
_entity_poly.entity_id
_entity_poly.type
_entity_poly.pdbx_seq_one_letter_code
_entity_poly.pdbx_strand_id
1 'polypeptide(L)'
;MTICHHGTTTYEKVQPSILNRALVHRARSIDGAIGGSFRLDQTIDGFMYSDSRDLTGYEDGTENPEDQAAVDAAILQGAGAGMDGSSFVAVQQWIHDLGLFETMPQHEQDNTIGRRKIDNEELEDAPESAHVKRTAQESFAPEAWVLRRSMPWSDAEREGLVFVAFGRSFDAFEAQLKRMTGAEDGITDALFKFTRPVLGAYFWCPPVRDGHLDLRAVGL
;
A
#
# COMPACT_ATOMS: atom_id res chain seq x y z
N MET A 1 6.78 2.82 -14.84
CA MET A 1 7.46 3.84 -14.00
C MET A 1 6.42 4.40 -13.06
N THR A 2 6.42 3.96 -11.80
CA THR A 2 5.55 4.55 -10.77
C THR A 2 6.23 5.81 -10.27
N ILE A 3 5.66 6.98 -10.56
CA ILE A 3 6.17 8.27 -10.09
C ILE A 3 5.39 8.63 -8.83
N CYS A 4 5.97 8.35 -7.68
CA CYS A 4 5.45 8.80 -6.38
C CYS A 4 5.98 10.21 -6.11
N HIS A 5 5.14 11.23 -6.32
CA HIS A 5 5.51 12.62 -6.07
C HIS A 5 5.23 12.95 -4.60
N HIS A 6 6.26 13.01 -3.75
CA HIS A 6 6.15 13.62 -2.42
C HIS A 6 6.26 15.14 -2.57
N GLY A 7 5.12 15.79 -2.78
CA GLY A 7 5.01 17.24 -2.63
C GLY A 7 4.67 17.57 -1.18
N THR A 8 5.57 18.26 -0.48
CA THR A 8 5.23 19.03 0.72
C THR A 8 4.33 20.19 0.30
N THR A 9 3.02 19.99 0.38
CA THR A 9 2.05 21.08 0.25
C THR A 9 1.22 21.06 1.52
N THR A 10 1.26 22.18 2.23
CA THR A 10 0.35 22.51 3.33
C THR A 10 -1.07 22.08 2.98
N TYR A 11 -1.67 21.26 3.84
CA TYR A 11 -3.03 20.74 3.71
C TYR A 11 -4.08 21.86 3.79
N GLU A 12 -4.18 22.67 2.75
CA GLU A 12 -5.43 23.38 2.44
C GLU A 12 -6.33 22.41 1.69
N LYS A 13 -7.60 22.34 2.11
CA LYS A 13 -8.64 21.47 1.52
C LYS A 13 -8.83 21.78 0.03
N VAL A 14 -8.01 21.17 -0.83
CA VAL A 14 -8.21 21.16 -2.28
C VAL A 14 -9.43 20.29 -2.55
N GLN A 15 -10.42 20.82 -3.27
CA GLN A 15 -11.63 20.07 -3.61
C GLN A 15 -11.26 18.82 -4.45
N PRO A 16 -11.86 17.64 -4.20
CA PRO A 16 -11.51 16.38 -4.88
C PRO A 16 -11.53 16.46 -6.41
N SER A 17 -12.42 17.29 -6.97
CA SER A 17 -12.54 17.53 -8.42
C SER A 17 -11.35 18.27 -9.05
N ILE A 18 -10.62 19.06 -8.27
CA ILE A 18 -9.42 19.80 -8.71
C ILE A 18 -8.19 18.89 -8.66
N LEU A 19 -8.10 18.04 -7.63
CA LEU A 19 -7.01 17.06 -7.47
C LEU A 19 -6.96 16.10 -8.66
N ASN A 20 -8.12 15.61 -9.10
CA ASN A 20 -8.19 14.64 -10.20
C ASN A 20 -7.72 15.26 -11.54
N ARG A 21 -8.02 16.54 -11.79
CA ARG A 21 -7.53 17.25 -12.99
C ARG A 21 -6.01 17.41 -13.00
N ALA A 22 -5.42 17.74 -11.85
CA ALA A 22 -3.97 17.90 -11.75
C ALA A 22 -3.22 16.59 -12.01
N LEU A 23 -3.74 15.47 -11.49
CA LEU A 23 -3.17 14.14 -11.72
C LEU A 23 -3.24 13.73 -13.19
N VAL A 24 -4.37 13.94 -13.87
CA VAL A 24 -4.51 13.66 -15.31
C VAL A 24 -3.49 14.45 -16.13
N HIS A 25 -3.32 15.75 -15.87
CA HIS A 25 -2.33 16.55 -16.59
C HIS A 25 -0.90 16.08 -16.33
N ARG A 26 -0.58 15.69 -15.09
CA ARG A 26 0.74 15.15 -14.75
C ARG A 26 0.99 13.81 -15.44
N ALA A 27 0.02 12.91 -15.48
CA ALA A 27 0.11 11.64 -16.19
C ALA A 27 0.38 11.85 -17.68
N ARG A 28 -0.33 12.80 -18.31
CA ARG A 28 -0.09 13.18 -19.72
C ARG A 28 1.31 13.76 -19.96
N SER A 29 1.80 14.59 -19.05
CA SER A 29 3.17 15.13 -19.14
C SER A 29 4.22 14.03 -19.03
N ILE A 30 4.02 13.04 -18.16
CA ILE A 30 4.90 11.88 -18.02
C ILE A 30 4.88 11.05 -19.31
N ASP A 31 3.70 10.69 -19.81
CA ASP A 31 3.53 9.93 -21.05
C ASP A 31 4.21 10.62 -22.23
N GLY A 32 4.04 11.94 -22.36
CA GLY A 32 4.73 12.74 -23.38
C GLY A 32 6.26 12.76 -23.23
N ALA A 33 6.78 12.72 -22.00
CA ALA A 33 8.22 12.72 -21.74
C ALA A 33 8.90 11.36 -22.02
N ILE A 34 8.18 10.25 -21.89
CA ILE A 34 8.69 8.89 -22.11
C ILE A 34 8.21 8.27 -23.44
N GLY A 35 7.35 8.98 -24.17
CA GLY A 35 6.64 8.48 -25.35
C GLY A 35 7.56 7.93 -26.43
N GLY A 36 7.10 6.86 -27.12
CA GLY A 36 7.83 6.18 -28.19
C GLY A 36 8.77 5.06 -27.72
N SER A 37 9.22 5.08 -26.46
CA SER A 37 10.06 4.03 -25.87
C SER A 37 9.29 3.10 -24.92
N PHE A 38 8.14 3.54 -24.42
CA PHE A 38 7.31 2.80 -23.47
C PHE A 38 5.86 2.72 -23.97
N ARG A 39 5.14 1.68 -23.53
CA ARG A 39 3.70 1.53 -23.71
C ARG A 39 3.03 1.56 -22.34
N LEU A 40 1.98 2.36 -22.19
CA LEU A 40 1.13 2.31 -21.00
C LEU A 40 0.44 0.94 -20.94
N ASP A 41 0.64 0.23 -19.83
CA ASP A 41 0.04 -1.08 -19.62
C ASP A 41 -1.27 -0.99 -18.83
N GLN A 42 -1.28 -0.22 -17.75
CA GLN A 42 -2.46 -0.02 -16.91
C GLN A 42 -2.45 1.36 -16.25
N THR A 43 -3.64 1.90 -16.02
CA THR A 43 -3.89 3.03 -15.11
C THR A 43 -4.94 2.58 -14.11
N ILE A 44 -4.69 2.83 -12.82
CA ILE A 44 -5.66 2.59 -11.75
C ILE A 44 -5.82 3.91 -11.01
N ASP A 45 -7.03 4.46 -11.04
CA ASP A 45 -7.35 5.69 -10.35
C ASP A 45 -7.79 5.36 -8.92
N GLY A 46 -6.92 5.65 -7.97
CA GLY A 46 -7.22 5.54 -6.55
C GLY A 46 -7.87 6.81 -6.00
N PHE A 47 -8.62 6.68 -4.91
CA PHE A 47 -9.26 7.80 -4.24
C PHE A 47 -9.25 7.63 -2.72
N MET A 48 -9.27 8.76 -2.00
CA MET A 48 -9.54 8.76 -0.57
C MET A 48 -11.04 8.54 -0.35
N TYR A 49 -11.39 7.56 0.49
CA TYR A 49 -12.77 7.25 0.84
C TYR A 49 -13.01 7.55 2.31
N SER A 50 -14.00 8.40 2.59
CA SER A 50 -14.27 8.90 3.95
C SER A 50 -13.00 9.48 4.60
N ASP A 51 -12.91 9.45 5.93
CA ASP A 51 -11.73 9.83 6.71
C ASP A 51 -10.68 8.68 6.69
N SER A 52 -10.09 8.42 5.51
CA SER A 52 -9.05 7.39 5.28
C SER A 52 -9.49 5.95 5.54
N ARG A 53 -10.65 5.56 5.02
CA ARG A 53 -11.20 4.21 5.14
C ARG A 53 -11.00 3.41 3.86
N ASP A 54 -10.88 2.10 4.02
CA ASP A 54 -11.10 1.14 2.94
C ASP A 54 -12.60 1.07 2.56
N LEU A 55 -12.95 0.54 1.39
CA LEU A 55 -14.34 0.41 0.96
C LEU A 55 -15.16 -0.53 1.86
N THR A 56 -14.52 -1.44 2.59
CA THR A 56 -15.16 -2.21 3.69
C THR A 56 -15.69 -1.33 4.82
N GLY A 57 -15.25 -0.07 4.88
CA GLY A 57 -15.60 0.91 5.90
C GLY A 57 -14.74 0.81 7.16
N TYR A 58 -13.68 0.01 7.18
CA TYR A 58 -12.67 0.02 8.25
C TYR A 58 -11.61 1.08 7.95
N GLU A 59 -10.99 1.64 9.00
CA GLU A 59 -9.88 2.57 8.85
C GLU A 59 -8.65 1.82 8.35
N ASP A 60 -7.97 2.39 7.35
CA ASP A 60 -6.72 1.83 6.83
C ASP A 60 -5.55 2.76 7.19
N GLY A 61 -4.42 2.16 7.55
CA GLY A 61 -3.22 2.88 7.94
C GLY A 61 -3.12 3.31 9.41
N THR A 62 -3.97 2.81 10.31
CA THR A 62 -3.91 3.12 11.75
C THR A 62 -2.53 2.87 12.38
N GLU A 63 -1.91 1.72 12.05
CA GLU A 63 -0.58 1.34 12.54
C GLU A 63 0.53 1.67 11.52
N ASN A 64 0.31 2.63 10.59
CA ASN A 64 1.40 3.07 9.73
C ASN A 64 2.46 3.80 10.57
N PRO A 65 3.76 3.58 10.30
CA PRO A 65 4.79 4.35 10.96
C PRO A 65 4.66 5.84 10.59
N GLU A 66 4.96 6.70 11.56
CA GLU A 66 4.87 8.16 11.42
C GLU A 66 6.25 8.82 11.53
N ASP A 67 6.34 10.07 11.06
CA ASP A 67 7.53 10.92 11.15
C ASP A 67 8.83 10.19 10.74
N GLN A 68 9.82 10.15 11.63
CA GLN A 68 11.11 9.52 11.37
C GLN A 68 10.99 7.99 11.21
N ALA A 69 10.07 7.34 11.94
CA ALA A 69 9.85 5.90 11.79
C ALA A 69 9.34 5.55 10.38
N ALA A 70 8.54 6.44 9.76
CA ALA A 70 8.10 6.28 8.38
C ALA A 70 9.29 6.30 7.40
N VAL A 71 10.24 7.20 7.64
CA VAL A 71 11.48 7.31 6.84
C VAL A 71 12.35 6.07 7.04
N ASP A 72 12.54 5.65 8.30
CA ASP A 72 13.39 4.50 8.65
C ASP A 72 12.84 3.17 8.11
N ALA A 73 11.51 3.02 8.06
CA ALA A 73 10.85 1.87 7.46
C ALA A 73 10.98 1.86 5.92
N ALA A 74 10.81 3.01 5.27
CA ALA A 74 10.65 3.12 3.82
C ALA A 74 11.95 3.33 3.04
N ILE A 75 12.96 3.98 3.63
CA ILE A 75 14.14 4.47 2.90
C ILE A 75 15.38 3.66 3.30
N LEU A 76 16.03 3.07 2.30
CA LEU A 76 17.28 2.33 2.49
C LEU A 76 18.43 3.29 2.81
N GLN A 77 19.20 2.96 3.85
CA GLN A 77 20.42 3.65 4.24
C GLN A 77 21.50 2.61 4.62
N GLY A 78 22.77 2.98 4.47
CA GLY A 78 23.92 2.14 4.83
C GLY A 78 24.29 1.07 3.81
N ALA A 79 23.67 1.06 2.62
CA ALA A 79 24.00 0.17 1.51
C ALA A 79 25.04 0.77 0.54
N GLY A 80 25.32 2.08 0.67
CA GLY A 80 26.35 2.78 -0.08
C GLY A 80 25.84 3.57 -1.28
N ALA A 81 26.79 4.17 -2.01
CA ALA A 81 26.49 5.06 -3.13
C ALA A 81 25.65 4.39 -4.22
N GLY A 82 24.61 5.09 -4.70
CA GLY A 82 23.65 4.57 -5.68
C GLY A 82 22.49 3.77 -5.07
N MET A 83 22.58 3.37 -3.80
CA MET A 83 21.52 2.64 -3.07
C MET A 83 20.95 3.46 -1.90
N ASP A 84 21.80 4.19 -1.18
CA ASP A 84 21.36 5.03 -0.06
C ASP A 84 20.39 6.13 -0.52
N GLY A 85 19.24 6.22 0.15
CA GLY A 85 18.12 7.08 -0.23
C GLY A 85 17.12 6.45 -1.19
N SER A 86 17.32 5.19 -1.60
CA SER A 86 16.35 4.44 -2.42
C SER A 86 15.22 3.83 -1.59
N SER A 87 14.19 3.32 -2.25
CA SER A 87 13.08 2.59 -1.62
C SER A 87 12.63 1.42 -2.48
N PHE A 88 12.08 0.39 -1.85
CA PHE A 88 11.52 -0.79 -2.50
C PHE A 88 10.00 -0.73 -2.35
N VAL A 89 9.28 -0.91 -3.46
CA VAL A 89 7.83 -0.74 -3.50
C VAL A 89 7.17 -2.05 -3.92
N ALA A 90 6.27 -2.54 -3.07
CA ALA A 90 5.35 -3.62 -3.41
C ALA A 90 3.98 -3.02 -3.73
N VAL A 91 3.41 -3.40 -4.88
CA VAL A 91 2.08 -2.98 -5.31
C VAL A 91 1.22 -4.21 -5.55
N GLN A 92 0.01 -4.22 -5.00
CA GLN A 92 -0.99 -5.23 -5.31
C GLN A 92 -2.34 -4.59 -5.58
N GLN A 93 -3.01 -4.98 -6.67
CA GLN A 93 -4.40 -4.63 -6.91
C GLN A 93 -5.29 -5.72 -6.32
N TRP A 94 -6.14 -5.36 -5.37
CA TRP A 94 -7.10 -6.25 -4.74
C TRP A 94 -8.51 -5.95 -5.23
N ILE A 95 -9.28 -7.00 -5.52
CA ILE A 95 -10.72 -6.91 -5.78
C ILE A 95 -11.46 -7.40 -4.55
N HIS A 96 -12.40 -6.61 -4.06
CA HIS A 96 -13.30 -6.96 -2.98
C HIS A 96 -14.61 -7.53 -3.53
N ASP A 97 -15.16 -8.52 -2.83
CA ASP A 97 -16.55 -8.92 -2.88
C ASP A 97 -17.28 -8.24 -1.72
N LEU A 98 -17.62 -6.97 -1.91
CA LEU A 98 -18.31 -6.18 -0.87
C LEU A 98 -19.71 -6.73 -0.59
N GLY A 99 -20.36 -7.33 -1.60
CA GLY A 99 -21.64 -8.00 -1.42
C GLY A 99 -21.54 -9.13 -0.39
N LEU A 100 -20.54 -10.01 -0.52
CA LEU A 100 -20.26 -11.04 0.47
C LEU A 100 -19.91 -10.43 1.83
N PHE A 101 -19.01 -9.44 1.86
CA PHE A 101 -18.57 -8.81 3.10
C PHE A 101 -19.74 -8.21 3.90
N GLU A 102 -20.66 -7.51 3.23
CA GLU A 102 -21.84 -6.91 3.84
C GLU A 102 -22.84 -7.93 4.39
N THR A 103 -22.85 -9.16 3.88
CA THR A 103 -23.68 -10.25 4.46
C THR A 103 -23.10 -10.85 5.74
N MET A 104 -21.81 -10.64 6.01
CA MET A 104 -21.18 -11.16 7.24
C MET A 104 -21.75 -10.43 8.46
N PRO A 105 -22.06 -11.13 9.56
CA PRO A 105 -22.39 -10.49 10.82
C PRO A 105 -21.27 -9.55 11.28
N GLN A 106 -21.60 -8.44 11.94
CA GLN A 106 -20.60 -7.42 12.36
C GLN A 106 -19.42 -8.02 13.15
N HIS A 107 -19.68 -8.94 14.08
CA HIS A 107 -18.62 -9.60 14.85
C HIS A 107 -17.67 -10.44 13.97
N GLU A 108 -18.16 -11.00 12.86
CA GLU A 108 -17.32 -11.73 11.91
C GLU A 108 -16.49 -10.77 11.04
N GLN A 109 -17.05 -9.63 10.63
CA GLN A 109 -16.28 -8.57 9.97
C GLN A 109 -15.16 -8.06 10.90
N ASP A 110 -15.50 -7.74 12.16
CA ASP A 110 -14.53 -7.24 13.14
C ASP A 110 -13.45 -8.28 13.44
N ASN A 111 -13.79 -9.57 13.55
CA ASN A 111 -12.82 -10.65 13.72
C ASN A 111 -12.00 -10.93 12.46
N THR A 112 -12.53 -10.64 11.27
CA THR A 112 -11.79 -10.77 10.01
C THR A 112 -10.69 -9.71 9.93
N ILE A 113 -10.99 -8.48 10.33
CA ILE A 113 -10.03 -7.38 10.35
C ILE A 113 -9.12 -7.44 11.59
N GLY A 114 -9.67 -7.77 12.76
CA GLY A 114 -9.01 -7.68 14.06
C GLY A 114 -9.23 -6.35 14.79
N ARG A 115 -10.15 -5.50 14.30
CA ARG A 115 -10.53 -4.23 14.93
C ARG A 115 -12.04 -4.05 14.86
N ARG A 116 -12.61 -3.24 15.74
CA ARG A 116 -14.02 -2.86 15.67
C ARG A 116 -14.25 -1.76 14.64
N LYS A 117 -15.22 -1.93 13.75
CA LYS A 117 -15.51 -0.95 12.69
C LYS A 117 -15.90 0.45 13.20
N ILE A 118 -16.60 0.49 14.34
CA ILE A 118 -17.28 1.70 14.83
C ILE A 118 -16.32 2.72 15.44
N ASP A 119 -15.32 2.25 16.19
CA ASP A 119 -14.37 3.08 16.95
C ASP A 119 -12.92 2.74 16.64
N ASN A 120 -12.69 1.80 15.72
CA ASN A 120 -11.37 1.35 15.29
C ASN A 120 -10.51 0.79 16.44
N GLU A 121 -11.09 0.32 17.55
CA GLU A 121 -10.29 -0.32 18.60
C GLU A 121 -9.82 -1.72 18.17
N GLU A 122 -8.55 -2.03 18.45
CA GLU A 122 -8.01 -3.38 18.24
C GLU A 122 -8.69 -4.38 19.18
N LEU A 123 -8.95 -5.58 18.66
CA LEU A 123 -9.51 -6.69 19.41
C LEU A 123 -8.38 -7.57 19.99
N GLU A 124 -8.26 -7.59 21.32
CA GLU A 124 -7.29 -8.43 22.02
C GLU A 124 -7.52 -9.92 21.74
N ASP A 125 -8.79 -10.36 21.83
CA ASP A 125 -9.23 -11.74 21.61
C ASP A 125 -9.57 -12.07 20.15
N ALA A 126 -9.05 -11.29 19.18
CA ALA A 126 -9.25 -11.59 17.76
C ALA A 126 -8.68 -12.99 17.41
N PRO A 127 -9.31 -13.75 16.51
CA PRO A 127 -8.73 -15.00 16.03
C PRO A 127 -7.34 -14.82 15.42
N GLU A 128 -6.50 -15.85 15.47
CA GLU A 128 -5.16 -15.84 14.86
C GLU A 128 -5.17 -15.55 13.34
N SER A 129 -6.31 -15.77 12.67
CA SER A 129 -6.49 -15.46 11.25
C SER A 129 -6.86 -14.00 10.97
N ALA A 130 -7.14 -13.19 12.00
CA ALA A 130 -7.50 -11.78 11.85
C ALA A 130 -6.36 -10.99 11.18
N HIS A 131 -6.71 -10.12 10.24
CA HIS A 131 -5.72 -9.40 9.43
C HIS A 131 -4.66 -8.69 10.26
N VAL A 132 -5.07 -7.94 11.30
CA VAL A 132 -4.14 -7.26 12.22
C VAL A 132 -3.13 -8.24 12.84
N LYS A 133 -3.54 -9.44 13.25
CA LYS A 133 -2.61 -10.44 13.80
C LYS A 133 -1.68 -11.01 12.73
N ARG A 134 -2.14 -11.14 11.48
CA ARG A 134 -1.31 -11.60 10.35
C ARG A 134 -0.30 -10.56 9.90
N THR A 135 -0.52 -9.28 10.14
CA THR A 135 0.32 -8.18 9.62
C THR A 135 0.90 -7.26 10.70
N ALA A 136 0.74 -7.57 11.99
CA ALA A 136 1.35 -6.84 13.10
C ALA A 136 2.88 -6.77 12.92
N GLN A 137 3.41 -5.61 12.56
CA GLN A 137 4.74 -5.44 11.98
C GLN A 137 5.85 -5.78 12.98
N GLU A 138 5.62 -5.44 14.25
CA GLU A 138 6.46 -5.71 15.41
C GLU A 138 6.51 -7.20 15.81
N SER A 139 5.56 -8.02 15.34
CA SER A 139 5.49 -9.44 15.68
C SER A 139 6.42 -10.35 14.84
N PHE A 140 7.14 -9.77 13.88
CA PHE A 140 8.07 -10.50 13.02
C PHE A 140 9.50 -10.44 13.56
N ALA A 141 10.33 -11.40 13.16
CA ALA A 141 11.76 -11.43 13.48
C ALA A 141 12.59 -11.58 12.19
N PRO A 142 13.26 -10.51 11.71
CA PRO A 142 13.19 -9.13 12.21
C PRO A 142 11.80 -8.51 12.01
N GLU A 143 11.53 -7.40 12.71
CA GLU A 143 10.28 -6.65 12.56
C GLU A 143 10.06 -6.24 11.09
N ALA A 144 8.83 -6.39 10.62
CA ALA A 144 8.46 -6.28 9.22
C ALA A 144 7.82 -4.92 8.90
N TRP A 145 8.50 -3.83 9.28
CA TRP A 145 7.99 -2.48 9.05
C TRP A 145 7.95 -2.10 7.57
N VAL A 146 6.79 -1.60 7.14
CA VAL A 146 6.54 -0.99 5.83
C VAL A 146 5.72 0.29 6.02
N LEU A 147 5.94 1.28 5.15
CA LEU A 147 5.08 2.46 5.06
C LEU A 147 4.03 2.24 3.97
N ARG A 148 2.75 2.17 4.36
CA ARG A 148 1.66 2.02 3.37
C ARG A 148 1.18 3.36 2.85
N ARG A 149 0.87 3.37 1.54
CA ARG A 149 0.20 4.45 0.81
C ARG A 149 -0.91 3.88 -0.07
N SER A 150 -1.59 2.87 0.46
CA SER A 150 -2.71 2.21 -0.19
C SER A 150 -3.88 3.17 -0.38
N MET A 151 -4.68 2.96 -1.42
CA MET A 151 -5.92 3.70 -1.64
C MET A 151 -7.00 2.79 -2.23
N PRO A 152 -8.28 3.00 -1.86
CA PRO A 152 -9.43 2.48 -2.59
C PRO A 152 -9.37 2.78 -4.07
N TRP A 153 -9.91 1.87 -4.88
CA TRP A 153 -10.13 2.08 -6.32
C TRP A 153 -11.45 1.43 -6.75
N SER A 154 -11.98 1.89 -7.87
CA SER A 154 -13.09 1.24 -8.56
C SER A 154 -13.09 1.54 -10.04
N ASP A 155 -13.70 0.64 -10.82
CA ASP A 155 -14.07 0.84 -12.21
C ASP A 155 -15.57 0.54 -12.41
N ALA A 156 -16.00 0.33 -13.66
CA ALA A 156 -17.41 0.08 -13.96
C ALA A 156 -17.93 -1.27 -13.42
N GLU A 157 -17.05 -2.22 -13.13
CA GLU A 157 -17.40 -3.60 -12.80
C GLU A 157 -16.76 -4.10 -11.50
N ARG A 158 -15.75 -3.41 -10.98
CA ARG A 158 -14.92 -3.90 -9.88
C ARG A 158 -14.53 -2.79 -8.94
N GLU A 159 -14.23 -3.18 -7.71
CA GLU A 159 -13.75 -2.29 -6.67
C GLU A 159 -12.80 -3.02 -5.71
N GLY A 160 -12.00 -2.24 -4.99
CA GLY A 160 -11.23 -2.76 -3.88
C GLY A 160 -10.12 -1.81 -3.46
N LEU A 161 -8.96 -2.36 -3.14
CA LEU A 161 -7.81 -1.61 -2.64
C LEU A 161 -6.59 -1.79 -3.57
N VAL A 162 -5.95 -0.69 -3.93
CA VAL A 162 -4.57 -0.75 -4.45
C VAL A 162 -3.66 -0.66 -3.25
N PHE A 163 -3.15 -1.81 -2.82
CA PHE A 163 -2.16 -1.88 -1.77
C PHE A 163 -0.82 -1.38 -2.31
N VAL A 164 -0.21 -0.41 -1.62
CA VAL A 164 1.13 0.11 -1.94
C VAL A 164 1.93 0.20 -0.65
N ALA A 165 3.04 -0.53 -0.58
CA ALA A 165 3.95 -0.51 0.56
C ALA A 165 5.35 -0.13 0.12
N PHE A 166 5.97 0.77 0.89
CA PHE A 166 7.37 1.17 0.76
C PHE A 166 8.18 0.52 1.88
N GLY A 167 9.36 0.02 1.54
CA GLY A 167 10.29 -0.59 2.48
C GLY A 167 11.74 -0.33 2.10
N ARG A 168 12.64 -0.53 3.05
CA ARG A 168 14.10 -0.55 2.82
C ARG A 168 14.60 -1.80 2.06
N SER A 169 13.76 -2.83 1.97
CA SER A 169 13.93 -4.04 1.15
C SER A 169 12.55 -4.65 0.88
N PHE A 170 12.47 -5.71 0.07
CA PHE A 170 11.21 -6.46 -0.11
C PHE A 170 10.87 -7.39 1.07
N ASP A 171 11.83 -7.66 1.96
CA ASP A 171 11.73 -8.71 2.99
C ASP A 171 10.54 -8.50 3.94
N ALA A 172 10.31 -7.26 4.37
CA ALA A 172 9.22 -6.93 5.29
C ALA A 172 7.84 -7.23 4.68
N PHE A 173 7.63 -6.81 3.43
CA PHE A 173 6.41 -7.13 2.70
C PHE A 173 6.26 -8.64 2.47
N GLU A 174 7.33 -9.33 2.06
CA GLU A 174 7.30 -10.76 1.82
C GLU A 174 7.03 -11.58 3.10
N ALA A 175 7.57 -11.15 4.24
CA ALA A 175 7.29 -11.76 5.53
C ALA A 175 5.79 -11.68 5.87
N GLN A 176 5.20 -10.49 5.74
CA GLN A 176 3.77 -10.30 5.96
C GLN A 176 2.93 -11.13 4.98
N LEU A 177 3.23 -11.08 3.67
CA LEU A 177 2.48 -11.84 2.66
C LEU A 177 2.60 -13.36 2.87
N LYS A 178 3.78 -13.86 3.26
CA LYS A 178 3.99 -15.27 3.58
C LYS A 178 3.15 -15.70 4.78
N ARG A 179 3.05 -14.87 5.81
CA ARG A 179 2.17 -15.11 6.95
C ARG A 179 0.70 -15.06 6.53
N MET A 180 0.28 -14.05 5.77
CA MET A 180 -1.10 -13.92 5.28
C MET A 180 -1.55 -15.15 4.48
N THR A 181 -0.69 -15.69 3.62
CA THR A 181 -1.02 -16.87 2.81
C THR A 181 -1.05 -18.18 3.60
N GLY A 182 -0.64 -18.18 4.87
CA GLY A 182 -0.49 -19.38 5.69
C GLY A 182 0.75 -20.21 5.34
N ALA A 183 1.68 -19.67 4.55
CA ALA A 183 2.92 -20.36 4.21
C ALA A 183 3.92 -20.42 5.37
N GLU A 184 3.69 -19.67 6.45
CA GLU A 184 4.47 -19.73 7.70
C GLU A 184 3.98 -20.82 8.65
N ASP A 185 2.67 -20.89 8.90
CA ASP A 185 2.06 -21.64 10.01
C ASP A 185 0.80 -22.43 9.63
N GLY A 186 0.38 -22.39 8.36
CA GLY A 186 -0.85 -23.02 7.87
C GLY A 186 -2.14 -22.21 8.13
N ILE A 187 -2.04 -21.01 8.71
CA ILE A 187 -3.20 -20.15 9.00
C ILE A 187 -3.29 -19.06 7.92
N THR A 188 -4.33 -19.16 7.09
CA THR A 188 -4.61 -18.14 6.06
C THR A 188 -5.34 -16.94 6.69
N ASP A 189 -4.96 -15.74 6.24
CA ASP A 189 -5.60 -14.48 6.60
C ASP A 189 -7.09 -14.50 6.23
N ALA A 190 -7.93 -14.10 7.18
CA ALA A 190 -9.37 -14.04 7.01
C ALA A 190 -9.81 -13.04 5.92
N LEU A 191 -9.00 -12.05 5.55
CA LEU A 191 -9.29 -11.15 4.42
C LEU A 191 -9.55 -11.92 3.12
N PHE A 192 -8.85 -13.04 2.90
CA PHE A 192 -9.02 -13.84 1.69
C PHE A 192 -10.42 -14.42 1.52
N LYS A 193 -11.28 -14.35 2.54
CA LYS A 193 -12.71 -14.71 2.44
C LYS A 193 -13.47 -13.82 1.46
N PHE A 194 -13.14 -12.52 1.39
CA PHE A 194 -13.90 -11.55 0.61
C PHE A 194 -13.03 -10.73 -0.35
N THR A 195 -11.71 -10.76 -0.23
CA THR A 195 -10.83 -10.01 -1.13
C THR A 195 -9.71 -10.88 -1.68
N ARG A 196 -9.29 -10.60 -2.91
CA ARG A 196 -8.19 -11.33 -3.56
C ARG A 196 -7.30 -10.41 -4.39
N PRO A 197 -5.98 -10.66 -4.42
CA PRO A 197 -5.08 -9.93 -5.29
C PRO A 197 -5.28 -10.43 -6.73
N VAL A 198 -5.32 -9.51 -7.69
CA VAL A 198 -5.39 -9.82 -9.14
C VAL A 198 -4.17 -9.36 -9.91
N LEU A 199 -3.36 -8.50 -9.31
CA LEU A 199 -2.09 -8.05 -9.83
C LEU A 199 -1.10 -7.86 -8.68
N GLY A 200 0.17 -8.16 -8.94
CA GLY A 200 1.29 -7.88 -8.04
C GLY A 200 2.49 -7.39 -8.83
N ALA A 201 3.19 -6.39 -8.32
CA ALA A 201 4.41 -5.88 -8.91
C ALA A 201 5.38 -5.39 -7.82
N TYR A 202 6.67 -5.56 -8.09
CA TYR A 202 7.75 -5.01 -7.30
C TYR A 202 8.51 -3.96 -8.09
N PHE A 203 8.87 -2.87 -7.43
CA PHE A 203 9.66 -1.79 -8.00
C PHE A 203 10.80 -1.41 -7.06
N TRP A 204 11.90 -0.99 -7.65
CA TRP A 204 12.94 -0.24 -6.95
C TRP A 204 12.85 1.22 -7.38
N CYS A 205 12.73 2.11 -6.40
CA CYS A 205 12.73 3.55 -6.57
C CYS A 205 14.15 4.07 -6.29
N PRO A 206 14.93 4.44 -7.33
CA PRO A 206 16.30 4.90 -7.16
C PRO A 206 16.37 6.18 -6.34
N PRO A 207 17.51 6.44 -5.66
CA PRO A 207 17.71 7.70 -4.96
C PRO A 207 17.78 8.87 -5.93
N VAL A 208 17.47 10.07 -5.42
CA VAL A 208 17.66 11.32 -6.17
C VAL A 208 18.91 12.02 -5.66
N ARG A 209 19.83 12.33 -6.57
CA ARG A 209 21.07 13.08 -6.31
C ARG A 209 21.14 14.28 -7.24
N ASP A 210 21.35 15.47 -6.68
CA ASP A 210 21.47 16.73 -7.43
C ASP A 210 20.29 16.98 -8.41
N GLY A 211 19.08 16.53 -8.03
CA GLY A 211 17.86 16.67 -8.84
C GLY A 211 17.66 15.60 -9.92
N HIS A 212 18.55 14.62 -10.03
CA HIS A 212 18.50 13.53 -10.99
C HIS A 212 18.43 12.16 -10.31
N LEU A 213 17.90 11.14 -11.00
CA LEU A 213 17.94 9.77 -10.51
C LEU A 213 19.39 9.26 -10.50
N ASP A 214 19.84 8.69 -9.38
CA ASP A 214 21.12 7.99 -9.29
C ASP A 214 20.90 6.51 -9.66
N LEU A 215 21.23 6.15 -10.89
CA LEU A 215 21.00 4.81 -11.44
C LEU A 215 22.28 3.95 -11.45
N ARG A 216 23.32 4.37 -10.74
CA ARG A 216 24.62 3.69 -10.78
C ARG A 216 24.56 2.26 -10.24
N ALA A 217 23.61 1.98 -9.34
CA ALA A 217 23.36 0.63 -8.84
C ALA A 217 22.94 -0.38 -9.94
N VAL A 218 22.38 0.12 -11.05
CA VAL A 218 22.00 -0.67 -12.23
C VAL A 218 22.90 -0.40 -13.45
N GLY A 219 24.02 0.29 -13.26
CA GLY A 219 25.02 0.55 -14.30
C GLY A 219 24.65 1.65 -15.29
N LEU A 220 23.74 2.56 -14.92
CA LEU A 220 23.33 3.72 -15.73
C LEU A 220 23.79 5.04 -15.10
#